data_AF-A0A4Y2BFS6-F1
#
_entry.id   AF-A0A4Y2BFS6-F1
#
_cell.length_a   1.000
_cell.length_b   1.000
_cell.length_c   1.000
_cell.angle_alpha   90.00
_cell.angle_beta   90.00
_cell.angle_gamma   90.00
#
_symmetry.space_group_name_H-M   'P 1'
#
loop_
_entity.id
_entity.type
_entity.pdbx_description
1 polymer ?
#
loop_
_entity_poly.entity_id
_entity_poly.type
_entity_poly.pdbx_seq_one_letter_code
_entity_poly.pdbx_strand_id
1 'polypeptide(L)'
;FCIGLIQPTLSPARLQLDCSENVDEEAVEQWINEDSALECRKVLSDDDIVSRVTCASEETRNFEECSESDEENLVTYQKLRHCDSLVHIEALLNYLERENESTPAEKMILRNLRSIIRRSVNKKQKQTSIISFFTKQ
;
A
#
# COMPACT_ATOMS: atom_id res chain seq x y z
N PHE A 1 -0.94 -23.47 22.08
CA PHE A 1 -1.78 -23.49 23.29
C PHE A 1 -1.29 -22.42 24.26
N CYS A 2 -1.80 -21.19 24.16
CA CYS A 2 -1.34 -20.05 24.96
C CYS A 2 -2.52 -19.26 25.54
N ILE A 3 -3.41 -19.94 26.25
CA ILE A 3 -4.51 -19.32 27.05
C ILE A 3 -4.19 -19.43 28.55
N GLY A 4 -2.93 -19.62 28.92
CA GLY A 4 -2.53 -19.78 30.31
C GLY A 4 -1.55 -18.69 30.70
N LEU A 5 -2.03 -17.50 31.05
CA LEU A 5 -1.41 -16.56 31.99
C LEU A 5 -2.33 -15.32 32.18
N ILE A 6 -3.56 -15.56 32.64
CA ILE A 6 -4.34 -14.52 33.32
C ILE A 6 -4.16 -14.78 34.81
N GLN A 7 -3.25 -14.02 35.44
CA GLN A 7 -3.47 -13.62 36.82
C GLN A 7 -3.30 -12.11 36.96
N PRO A 8 -4.21 -11.43 37.69
CA PRO A 8 -4.34 -9.99 37.66
C PRO A 8 -3.58 -9.39 38.83
N THR A 9 -2.47 -8.71 38.55
CA THR A 9 -1.95 -7.67 39.44
C THR A 9 -1.98 -6.34 38.68
N LEU A 10 -3.19 -5.98 38.24
CA LEU A 10 -3.43 -4.65 37.70
C LEU A 10 -3.42 -3.65 38.88
N SER A 11 -2.33 -2.89 38.94
CA SER A 11 -2.17 -1.70 39.77
C SER A 11 -3.42 -0.79 39.73
N PRO A 12 -3.77 -0.10 40.84
CA PRO A 12 -4.88 0.87 40.89
C PRO A 12 -4.81 2.01 39.86
N ALA A 13 -3.65 2.17 39.19
CA ALA A 13 -3.39 3.27 38.26
C ALA A 13 -4.15 3.18 36.92
N ARG A 14 -4.95 2.13 36.66
CA ARG A 14 -5.71 2.01 35.39
C ARG A 14 -7.11 2.66 35.42
N LEU A 15 -7.55 3.22 36.54
CA LEU A 15 -8.87 3.88 36.65
C LEU A 15 -8.91 5.33 36.15
N GLN A 16 -7.99 5.76 35.29
CA GLN A 16 -7.97 7.12 34.72
C GLN A 16 -7.57 7.15 33.24
N LEU A 17 -8.06 6.20 32.43
CA LEU A 17 -8.05 6.38 30.98
C LEU A 17 -9.47 6.63 30.50
N ASP A 18 -9.94 7.87 30.67
CA ASP A 18 -11.29 8.35 30.32
C ASP A 18 -11.54 8.41 28.80
N CYS A 19 -10.68 7.78 27.99
CA CYS A 19 -10.72 7.75 26.53
C CYS A 19 -10.55 6.35 25.92
N SER A 20 -10.46 5.28 26.73
CA SER A 20 -10.49 3.92 26.18
C SER A 20 -11.93 3.43 26.11
N GLU A 21 -12.40 3.13 24.90
CA GLU A 21 -13.61 2.36 24.70
C GLU A 21 -13.45 1.01 25.41
N ASN A 22 -14.41 0.68 26.27
CA ASN A 22 -14.43 -0.62 26.93
C ASN A 22 -14.74 -1.66 25.87
N VAL A 23 -13.72 -2.41 25.45
CA VAL A 23 -13.90 -3.56 24.56
C VAL A 23 -14.39 -4.71 25.41
N ASP A 24 -15.66 -5.07 25.25
CA ASP A 24 -16.26 -6.24 25.89
C ASP A 24 -15.99 -7.53 25.09
N GLU A 25 -16.32 -8.67 25.69
CA GLU A 25 -16.10 -9.99 25.09
C GLU A 25 -16.90 -10.16 23.78
N GLU A 26 -18.09 -9.57 23.70
CA GLU A 26 -18.96 -9.63 22.51
C GLU A 26 -18.33 -8.85 21.35
N ALA A 27 -17.74 -7.68 21.60
CA ALA A 27 -17.01 -6.91 20.60
C ALA A 27 -15.80 -7.67 20.03
N VAL A 28 -15.07 -8.41 20.88
CA VAL A 28 -13.96 -9.26 20.42
C VAL A 28 -14.46 -10.43 19.58
N GLU A 29 -15.55 -11.09 19.99
CA GLU A 29 -16.17 -12.15 19.19
C GLU A 29 -16.65 -11.62 17.84
N GLN A 30 -17.26 -10.43 17.80
CA GLN A 30 -17.73 -9.80 16.58
C GLN A 30 -16.58 -9.55 15.60
N TRP A 31 -15.46 -9.00 16.06
CA TRP A 31 -14.27 -8.78 15.24
C TRP A 31 -13.69 -10.07 14.66
N ILE A 32 -13.66 -11.16 15.44
CA ILE A 32 -13.17 -12.46 14.98
C ILE A 32 -14.14 -13.10 13.98
N ASN A 33 -15.44 -12.91 14.19
CA ASN A 33 -16.48 -13.44 13.31
C ASN A 33 -16.59 -12.68 11.99
N GLU A 34 -16.33 -11.36 12.00
CA GLU A 34 -16.24 -10.55 10.78
C GLU A 34 -15.12 -11.03 9.86
N ASP A 35 -13.92 -11.26 10.40
CA ASP A 35 -12.81 -11.85 9.64
C ASP A 35 -13.14 -13.26 9.12
N SER A 36 -14.00 -13.99 9.84
CA SER A 36 -14.45 -15.33 9.46
C SER A 36 -15.46 -15.34 8.32
N ALA A 37 -16.21 -14.25 8.12
CA ALA A 37 -17.23 -14.14 7.08
C ALA A 37 -16.69 -13.65 5.72
N LEU A 38 -15.41 -13.26 5.65
CA LEU A 38 -14.80 -12.78 4.40
C LEU A 38 -14.53 -13.93 3.44
N GLU A 39 -15.08 -13.84 2.22
CA GLU A 39 -14.88 -14.83 1.14
C GLU A 39 -13.40 -14.98 0.73
N CYS A 40 -12.54 -13.99 1.03
CA CYS A 40 -11.10 -14.01 0.77
C CYS A 40 -10.27 -14.69 1.88
N ARG A 41 -10.88 -15.26 2.92
CA ARG A 41 -10.16 -15.84 4.04
C ARG A 41 -9.53 -17.18 3.67
N LYS A 42 -8.21 -17.20 3.48
CA LYS A 42 -7.44 -18.44 3.31
C LYS A 42 -6.94 -18.94 4.67
N VAL A 43 -7.63 -19.92 5.24
CA VAL A 43 -7.13 -20.64 6.42
C VAL A 43 -5.95 -21.51 5.97
N LEU A 44 -4.79 -21.29 6.59
CA LEU A 44 -3.57 -22.07 6.32
C LEU A 44 -3.36 -23.09 7.44
N SER A 45 -2.90 -24.29 7.08
CA SER A 45 -2.43 -25.27 8.05
C SER A 45 -1.10 -24.81 8.67
N ASP A 46 -0.77 -25.33 9.86
CA ASP A 46 0.54 -25.09 10.49
C ASP A 46 1.69 -25.48 9.54
N ASP A 47 1.54 -26.56 8.79
CA ASP A 47 2.51 -27.01 7.78
C ASP A 47 2.61 -26.04 6.58
N ASP A 48 1.49 -25.42 6.17
CA ASP A 48 1.47 -24.41 5.11
C ASP A 48 2.16 -23.11 5.54
N ILE A 49 2.06 -22.77 6.83
CA ILE A 49 2.73 -21.60 7.41
C ILE A 49 4.22 -21.87 7.51
N VAL A 50 4.60 -23.03 8.07
CA VAL A 50 6.01 -23.42 8.24
C VAL A 50 6.71 -23.51 6.90
N SER A 51 6.08 -24.12 5.89
CA SER A 51 6.66 -24.21 4.53
C SER A 51 6.86 -22.84 3.88
N ARG A 52 5.91 -21.89 4.01
CA ARG A 52 6.09 -20.52 3.48
C ARG A 52 7.22 -19.76 4.18
N VAL A 53 7.32 -19.92 5.51
CA VAL A 53 8.37 -19.27 6.31
C VAL A 53 9.75 -19.86 6.01
N THR A 54 9.82 -21.17 5.75
CA THR A 54 11.08 -21.87 5.45
C THR A 54 11.51 -21.75 3.98
N CYS A 55 10.59 -21.84 3.01
CA CYS A 55 10.87 -21.60 1.59
C CYS A 55 11.35 -20.18 1.29
N ALA A 56 10.94 -19.18 2.09
CA ALA A 56 11.43 -17.81 1.95
C ALA A 56 12.94 -17.66 2.23
N SER A 57 13.59 -18.68 2.81
CA SER A 57 15.03 -18.67 3.09
C SER A 57 15.89 -19.37 2.02
N GLU A 58 15.33 -20.22 1.15
CA GLU A 58 16.14 -21.04 0.21
C GLU A 58 15.88 -20.80 -1.29
N GLU A 59 14.83 -20.06 -1.69
CA GLU A 59 14.57 -19.79 -3.11
C GLU A 59 14.47 -18.31 -3.46
N THR A 60 15.61 -17.74 -3.84
CA THR A 60 15.62 -16.69 -4.86
C THR A 60 15.06 -17.28 -6.15
N ARG A 61 13.83 -16.89 -6.51
CA ARG A 61 13.12 -17.17 -7.78
C ARG A 61 12.56 -18.60 -7.86
N ASN A 62 11.30 -18.78 -7.46
CA ASN A 62 10.25 -19.54 -8.16
C ASN A 62 8.97 -19.47 -7.30
N PHE A 63 8.08 -18.54 -7.63
CA PHE A 63 6.73 -18.52 -7.05
C PHE A 63 5.93 -19.50 -7.91
N GLU A 64 5.72 -20.72 -7.43
CA GLU A 64 4.87 -21.68 -8.11
C GLU A 64 3.44 -21.14 -8.15
N GLU A 65 2.94 -21.08 -9.37
CA GLU A 65 1.70 -20.48 -9.83
C GLU A 65 0.50 -21.18 -9.18
N CYS A 66 -0.23 -20.45 -8.32
CA CYS A 66 -1.57 -20.86 -7.89
C CYS A 66 -2.51 -20.62 -9.08
N SER A 67 -2.83 -21.67 -9.83
CA SER A 67 -3.75 -21.59 -10.97
C SER A 67 -5.22 -21.63 -10.52
N GLU A 68 -5.98 -20.66 -11.06
CA GLU A 68 -7.44 -20.58 -11.28
C GLU A 68 -8.33 -20.72 -10.02
N SER A 69 -9.13 -19.73 -9.63
CA SER A 69 -10.14 -19.02 -10.41
C SER A 69 -10.56 -17.79 -9.60
N ASP A 70 -10.42 -16.60 -10.17
CA ASP A 70 -11.41 -15.52 -10.12
C ASP A 70 -10.93 -14.42 -11.06
N GLU A 71 -11.43 -14.60 -12.27
CA GLU A 71 -11.32 -13.78 -13.46
C GLU A 71 -11.85 -12.35 -13.18
N GLU A 72 -11.24 -11.35 -13.82
CA GLU A 72 -11.61 -9.90 -13.80
C GLU A 72 -10.88 -8.93 -12.84
N ASN A 73 -9.61 -9.13 -12.50
CA ASN A 73 -8.72 -7.96 -12.39
C ASN A 73 -7.26 -8.30 -12.63
N LEU A 74 -6.97 -8.96 -13.75
CA LEU A 74 -5.63 -8.91 -14.32
C LEU A 74 -5.41 -7.48 -14.79
N VAL A 75 -5.04 -6.61 -13.84
CA VAL A 75 -4.26 -5.41 -14.11
C VAL A 75 -3.04 -5.93 -14.85
N THR A 76 -3.12 -5.98 -16.17
CA THR A 76 -1.95 -5.94 -17.01
C THR A 76 -1.15 -4.79 -16.44
N TYR A 77 -0.01 -5.06 -15.82
CA TYR A 77 1.00 -4.05 -15.54
C TYR A 77 1.53 -3.60 -16.89
N GLN A 78 0.66 -2.92 -17.64
CA GLN A 78 1.02 -2.22 -18.84
C GLN A 78 1.99 -1.18 -18.33
N LYS A 79 3.26 -1.35 -18.72
CA LYS A 79 4.31 -0.40 -18.46
C LYS A 79 3.87 0.89 -19.14
N LEU A 80 3.12 1.71 -18.40
CA LEU A 80 2.55 2.95 -18.87
C LEU A 80 3.69 3.71 -19.50
N ARG A 81 3.58 3.99 -20.80
CA ARG A 81 4.57 4.85 -21.46
C ARG A 81 4.61 6.13 -20.65
N HIS A 82 5.80 6.46 -20.15
CA HIS A 82 5.97 7.54 -19.19
C HIS A 82 5.42 8.87 -19.73
N CYS A 83 5.46 9.06 -21.05
CA CYS A 83 4.95 10.26 -21.72
C CYS A 83 3.42 10.35 -21.69
N ASP A 84 2.69 9.27 -21.97
CA ASP A 84 1.22 9.30 -22.07
C ASP A 84 0.60 9.49 -20.68
N SER A 85 1.14 8.80 -19.67
CA SER A 85 0.70 8.95 -18.27
C SER A 85 0.91 10.37 -17.72
N LEU A 86 2.00 11.06 -18.11
CA LEU A 86 2.25 12.43 -17.66
C LEU A 86 1.20 13.42 -18.18
N VAL A 87 0.73 13.26 -19.41
CA VAL A 87 -0.32 14.11 -19.98
C VAL A 87 -1.62 13.96 -19.18
N HIS A 88 -1.99 12.73 -18.85
CA HIS A 88 -3.18 12.45 -18.05
C HIS A 88 -3.07 13.00 -16.61
N ILE A 89 -1.91 12.84 -15.97
CA ILE A 89 -1.65 13.39 -14.63
C ILE A 89 -1.74 14.93 -14.66
N GLU A 90 -1.14 15.57 -15.65
CA GLU A 90 -1.15 17.03 -15.77
C GLU A 90 -2.58 17.55 -16.01
N ALA A 91 -3.39 16.85 -16.81
CA ALA A 91 -4.80 17.18 -17.01
C ALA A 91 -5.60 17.07 -15.70
N LEU A 92 -5.40 15.99 -14.93
CA LEU A 92 -6.05 15.80 -13.62
C LEU A 92 -5.66 16.89 -12.63
N LEU A 93 -4.37 17.19 -12.48
CA LEU A 93 -3.90 18.23 -11.58
C LEU A 93 -4.47 19.61 -11.94
N ASN A 94 -4.61 19.91 -13.24
CA ASN A 94 -5.25 21.14 -13.70
C ASN A 94 -6.75 21.20 -13.40
N TYR A 95 -7.45 20.08 -13.50
CA TYR A 95 -8.87 20.00 -13.13
C TYR A 95 -9.05 20.30 -11.64
N LEU A 96 -8.32 19.59 -10.78
CA LEU A 96 -8.41 19.74 -9.32
C LEU A 96 -7.97 21.13 -8.85
N GLU A 97 -6.94 21.72 -9.45
CA GLU A 97 -6.47 23.06 -9.05
C GLU A 97 -7.46 24.18 -9.47
N ARG A 98 -8.23 23.95 -10.54
CA ARG A 98 -9.27 24.87 -11.03
C ARG A 98 -10.59 24.77 -10.27
N GLU A 99 -10.81 23.69 -9.54
CA GLU A 99 -12.00 23.51 -8.74
C GLU A 99 -12.12 24.67 -7.74
N ASN A 100 -13.25 25.38 -7.81
CA ASN A 100 -13.48 26.57 -6.99
C ASN A 100 -13.69 26.23 -5.52
N GLU A 101 -14.10 24.99 -5.23
CA GLU A 101 -14.28 24.47 -3.88
C GLU A 101 -12.96 24.10 -3.21
N SER A 102 -11.87 24.01 -3.97
CA SER A 102 -10.58 23.59 -3.41
C SER A 102 -9.96 24.66 -2.51
N THR A 103 -9.59 24.23 -1.31
CA THR A 103 -8.98 25.09 -0.29
C THR A 103 -7.57 25.54 -0.72
N PRO A 104 -7.06 26.68 -0.20
CA PRO A 104 -5.69 27.10 -0.49
C PRO A 104 -4.63 26.05 -0.13
N ALA A 105 -4.87 25.27 0.93
CA ALA A 105 -3.97 24.19 1.36
C ALA A 105 -3.91 23.05 0.33
N GLU A 106 -5.06 22.62 -0.19
CA GLU A 106 -5.12 21.63 -1.27
C GLU A 106 -4.41 22.11 -2.53
N LYS A 107 -4.59 23.37 -2.94
CA LYS A 107 -3.87 23.96 -4.08
C LYS A 107 -2.36 23.96 -3.88
N MET A 108 -1.89 24.17 -2.66
CA MET A 108 -0.46 24.04 -2.32
C MET A 108 0.03 22.59 -2.44
N ILE A 109 -0.75 21.62 -1.97
CA ILE A 109 -0.43 20.20 -2.10
C ILE A 109 -0.35 19.79 -3.57
N LEU A 110 -1.32 20.19 -4.40
CA LEU A 110 -1.34 19.91 -5.84
C LEU A 110 -0.12 20.49 -6.56
N ARG A 111 0.28 21.73 -6.24
CA ARG A 111 1.49 22.36 -6.78
C ARG A 111 2.77 21.63 -6.34
N ASN A 112 2.83 21.17 -5.10
CA ASN A 112 3.95 20.39 -4.60
C ASN A 112 4.07 19.04 -5.34
N LEU A 113 2.95 18.33 -5.50
CA LEU A 113 2.88 17.09 -6.27
C LEU A 113 3.36 17.29 -7.72
N ARG A 114 2.88 18.34 -8.40
CA ARG A 114 3.35 18.72 -9.73
C ARG A 114 4.87 18.92 -9.79
N SER A 115 5.44 19.59 -8.78
CA SER A 115 6.89 19.83 -8.67
C SER A 115 7.68 18.53 -8.51
N ILE A 116 7.23 17.61 -7.64
CA ILE A 116 7.85 16.31 -7.42
C ILE A 116 7.87 15.49 -8.71
N ILE A 117 6.73 15.44 -9.42
CA ILE A 117 6.58 14.69 -10.66
C ILE A 117 7.53 15.24 -11.73
N ARG A 118 7.54 16.56 -11.95
CA ARG A 118 8.43 17.20 -12.92
C ARG A 118 9.91 16.96 -12.60
N ARG A 119 10.28 17.03 -11.31
CA ARG A 119 11.64 16.72 -10.86
C ARG A 119 12.00 15.27 -11.14
N SER A 120 11.07 14.32 -10.97
CA SER A 120 11.30 12.90 -11.25
C SER A 120 11.55 12.64 -12.75
N VAL A 121 10.81 13.33 -13.63
CA VAL A 121 10.97 13.26 -15.08
C VAL A 121 12.34 13.82 -15.48
N ASN A 122 12.68 15.00 -14.97
CA ASN A 122 13.97 15.64 -15.27
C ASN A 122 15.17 14.81 -14.78
N LYS A 123 15.05 14.07 -13.68
CA LYS A 123 16.11 13.16 -13.23
C LYS A 123 16.34 11.98 -14.18
N LYS A 124 15.26 11.46 -14.79
CA LYS A 124 15.32 10.37 -15.76
C LYS A 124 15.80 10.86 -17.14
N GLN A 125 15.44 12.09 -17.49
CA GLN A 125 15.93 12.78 -18.67
C GLN A 125 17.34 13.31 -18.39
N LYS A 126 18.34 12.41 -18.44
CA LYS A 126 19.75 12.78 -18.27
C LYS A 126 20.07 13.99 -19.13
N GLN A 127 20.71 15.00 -18.53
CA GLN A 127 21.35 16.07 -19.29
C GLN A 127 22.37 15.40 -20.21
N THR A 128 22.11 15.39 -21.51
CA THR A 128 23.12 14.97 -22.49
C THR A 128 24.28 15.92 -22.37
N SER A 129 25.45 15.40 -22.02
CA SER A 129 26.68 16.19 -21.97
C SER A 129 26.82 16.96 -23.28
N ILE A 130 27.11 18.25 -23.22
CA ILE A 130 27.28 19.09 -24.42
C ILE A 130 28.31 18.49 -25.39
N ILE A 131 29.30 17.77 -24.85
CA ILE A 131 30.33 17.06 -25.61
C ILE A 131 29.74 15.95 -26.50
N SER A 132 28.63 15.33 -26.10
CA SER A 132 27.95 14.28 -26.88
C SER A 132 27.33 14.79 -28.20
N PHE A 133 27.14 16.10 -28.36
CA PHE A 133 26.73 16.70 -29.64
C PHE A 133 27.89 16.78 -30.63
N PHE A 134 29.13 16.87 -30.16
CA PHE A 134 30.31 17.02 -31.00
C PHE A 134 30.97 15.69 -31.38
N THR A 135 30.59 14.58 -30.71
CA THR A 135 31.16 13.25 -30.96
C THR A 135 30.30 12.36 -31.87
N LYS A 136 29.10 12.81 -32.27
CA LYS A 136 28.32 12.14 -33.32
C LYS A 136 28.82 12.64 -34.68
N GLN A 137 29.82 11.96 -35.23
CA GLN A 137 30.27 12.10 -36.62
C GLN A 137 29.91 10.83 -37.40
#